data_AF-A0A285D7S5-F1
#
_entry.id   AF-A0A285D7S5-F1
#
_cell.length_a   1.000
_cell.length_b   1.000
_cell.length_c   1.000
_cell.angle_alpha   90.00
_cell.angle_beta   90.00
_cell.angle_gamma   90.00
#
_symmetry.space_group_name_H-M   'P 1'
#
loop_
_entity.id
_entity.type
_entity.pdbx_description
1 polymer ?
#
loop_
_entity_poly.entity_id
_entity_poly.type
_entity_poly.pdbx_seq_one_letter_code
_entity_poly.pdbx_strand_id
1 'polypeptide(L)'
;MGKSQRDKGARVEREIAAILNGKRVPLSGATSFAKGDVEALGMKFEVKARKDGFKQIYGWLEKDDVDALVIKADRKEPLVVLPISTFKEIKEGE
;
A
#
# COMPACT_ATOMS: atom_id res chain seq x y z
N MET A 1 -0.08 -8.64 -17.31
CA MET A 1 -1.04 -8.92 -16.22
C MET A 1 -2.40 -9.24 -16.81
N GLY A 2 -3.02 -10.36 -16.39
CA GLY A 2 -4.38 -10.72 -16.83
C GLY A 2 -5.48 -9.93 -16.12
N LYS A 3 -6.69 -9.91 -16.69
CA LYS A 3 -7.88 -9.21 -16.17
C LYS A 3 -8.18 -9.57 -14.70
N SER A 4 -8.16 -10.87 -14.38
CA SER A 4 -8.42 -11.37 -13.02
C SER A 4 -7.44 -10.85 -11.97
N GLN A 5 -6.16 -10.64 -12.34
CA GLN A 5 -5.16 -10.08 -11.43
C GLN A 5 -5.39 -8.59 -11.19
N ARG A 6 -5.77 -7.85 -12.23
CA ARG A 6 -6.14 -6.42 -12.13
C ARG A 6 -7.38 -6.23 -11.26
N ASP A 7 -8.40 -7.05 -11.46
CA ASP A 7 -9.63 -7.01 -10.67
C ASP A 7 -9.37 -7.38 -9.20
N LYS A 8 -8.48 -8.35 -8.93
CA LYS A 8 -8.02 -8.66 -7.57
C LYS A 8 -7.33 -7.47 -6.92
N GLY A 9 -6.38 -6.83 -7.62
CA GLY A 9 -5.68 -5.64 -7.11
C GLY A 9 -6.65 -4.52 -6.77
N ALA A 10 -7.49 -4.12 -7.73
CA ALA A 10 -8.46 -3.04 -7.54
C ALA A 10 -9.47 -3.31 -6.40
N ARG A 11 -9.84 -4.58 -6.17
CA ARG A 11 -10.70 -4.93 -5.02
C ARG A 11 -9.96 -4.76 -3.69
N VAL A 12 -8.71 -5.21 -3.60
CA VAL A 12 -7.93 -5.06 -2.37
C VAL A 12 -7.65 -3.60 -2.08
N GLU A 13 -7.26 -2.80 -3.07
CA GLU A 13 -7.02 -1.37 -2.88
C GLU A 13 -8.27 -0.62 -2.36
N ARG A 14 -9.48 -0.98 -2.85
CA ARG A 14 -10.74 -0.43 -2.33
C ARG A 14 -11.00 -0.83 -0.88
N GLU A 15 -10.72 -2.09 -0.54
CA GLU A 15 -10.83 -2.60 0.84
C GLU A 15 -9.90 -1.81 1.77
N ILE A 16 -8.63 -1.61 1.39
CA ILE A 16 -7.66 -0.86 2.18
C ILE A 16 -8.05 0.62 2.32
N ALA A 17 -8.48 1.26 1.23
CA ALA A 17 -8.97 2.63 1.29
C ALA A 17 -10.15 2.78 2.26
N ALA A 18 -11.08 1.82 2.27
CA ALA A 18 -12.19 1.83 3.22
C ALA A 18 -11.73 1.64 4.67
N ILE A 19 -10.81 0.72 4.93
CA ILE A 19 -10.27 0.47 6.29
C ILE A 19 -9.57 1.71 6.86
N LEU A 20 -8.80 2.41 6.03
CA LEU A 20 -8.03 3.58 6.44
C LEU A 20 -8.82 4.89 6.36
N ASN A 21 -10.12 4.85 6.03
CA ASN A 21 -10.94 6.03 5.71
C ASN A 21 -10.26 6.97 4.68
N GLY A 22 -9.62 6.39 3.68
CA GLY A 22 -8.89 7.09 2.63
C GLY A 22 -9.53 6.99 1.26
N LYS A 23 -8.76 7.36 0.23
CA LYS A 23 -9.15 7.29 -1.18
C LYS A 23 -8.15 6.47 -1.97
N ARG A 24 -8.64 5.76 -2.98
CA ARG A 24 -7.79 5.06 -3.94
C ARG A 24 -7.24 6.05 -4.95
N VAL A 25 -5.98 5.90 -5.34
CA VAL A 25 -5.33 6.71 -6.37
C VAL A 25 -5.54 6.02 -7.74
N PRO A 26 -6.35 6.59 -8.65
CA PRO A 26 -6.53 6.01 -9.97
C PRO A 26 -5.24 6.14 -10.80
N LEU A 27 -4.96 5.13 -11.63
CA LEU A 27 -3.83 5.13 -12.58
C LEU A 27 -2.44 5.19 -11.91
N SER A 28 -2.34 4.79 -10.63
CA SER A 28 -1.09 4.79 -9.85
C SER A 28 0.06 4.04 -10.56
N GLY A 29 -0.24 2.85 -11.07
CA GLY A 29 0.74 2.05 -11.82
C GLY A 29 0.96 2.44 -13.29
N ALA A 30 0.32 3.51 -13.78
CA ALA A 30 0.31 3.88 -15.21
C ALA A 30 0.86 5.28 -15.50
N THR A 31 1.11 6.10 -14.48
CA THR A 31 1.58 7.48 -14.65
C THR A 31 2.68 7.81 -13.63
N SER A 32 3.60 8.70 -13.99
CA SER A 32 4.68 9.15 -13.09
C SER A 32 4.21 10.12 -11.99
N PHE A 33 2.96 10.61 -12.09
CA PHE A 33 2.42 11.70 -11.26
C PHE A 33 1.45 11.21 -10.18
N ALA A 34 0.73 10.11 -10.43
CA ALA A 34 -0.12 9.48 -9.44
C ALA A 34 0.68 8.33 -8.82
N LYS A 35 1.27 8.54 -7.64
CA LYS A 35 2.08 7.53 -6.96
C LYS A 35 1.39 7.03 -5.70
N GLY A 36 1.63 5.75 -5.37
CA GLY A 36 0.90 5.03 -4.33
C GLY A 36 -0.51 4.63 -4.78
N ASP A 37 -1.04 3.56 -4.20
CA ASP A 37 -2.34 3.00 -4.53
C ASP A 37 -3.47 3.60 -3.68
N VAL A 38 -3.16 4.00 -2.45
CA VAL A 38 -4.11 4.55 -1.47
C VAL A 38 -3.50 5.77 -0.78
N GLU A 39 -4.28 6.83 -0.64
CA GLU A 39 -3.93 8.01 0.15
C GLU A 39 -4.88 8.11 1.34
N ALA A 40 -4.32 8.07 2.55
CA ALA A 40 -5.07 8.06 3.81
C ALA A 40 -4.17 8.57 4.94
N LEU A 41 -4.75 9.10 6.02
CA LEU A 41 -3.98 9.49 7.22
C LEU A 41 -2.79 10.44 6.93
N GLY A 42 -2.86 11.24 5.86
CA GLY A 42 -1.76 12.13 5.43
C GLY A 42 -0.59 11.42 4.75
N MET A 43 -0.71 10.12 4.44
CA MET A 43 0.33 9.27 3.86
C MET A 43 -0.14 8.64 2.54
N LYS A 44 0.84 8.27 1.70
CA LYS A 44 0.68 7.46 0.50
C LYS A 44 1.11 6.02 0.78
N PHE A 45 0.22 5.09 0.46
CA PHE A 45 0.43 3.66 0.66
C PHE A 45 0.49 2.92 -0.68
N GLU A 46 1.50 2.07 -0.83
CA GLU A 46 1.55 1.07 -1.90
C GLU A 46 0.96 -0.26 -1.40
N VAL A 47 0.09 -0.90 -2.19
CA VAL A 47 -0.68 -2.08 -1.75
C VAL A 47 -0.19 -3.35 -2.45
N LYS A 48 0.36 -4.31 -1.68
CA LYS A 48 0.81 -5.60 -2.20
C LYS A 48 0.00 -6.75 -1.61
N ALA A 49 -0.90 -7.30 -2.42
CA ALA A 49 -1.60 -8.55 -2.11
C ALA A 49 -0.88 -9.76 -2.73
N ARG A 50 -0.45 -10.72 -1.91
CA ARG A 50 0.25 -11.94 -2.33
C ARG A 50 -0.21 -13.14 -1.49
N LYS A 51 0.12 -14.36 -1.93
CA LYS A 51 -0.16 -15.57 -1.14
C LYS A 51 0.75 -15.62 0.10
N ASP A 52 2.05 -15.42 -0.09
CA ASP A 52 3.09 -15.50 0.94
C ASP A 52 4.38 -14.74 0.53
N GLY A 53 5.39 -14.81 1.41
CA GLY A 53 6.79 -14.66 1.03
C GLY A 53 7.25 -13.26 0.65
N PHE A 54 6.73 -12.20 1.28
CA PHE A 54 7.07 -10.78 1.08
C PHE A 54 8.57 -10.46 1.24
N LYS A 55 9.42 -11.01 0.37
CA LYS A 55 10.89 -10.88 0.38
C LYS A 55 11.37 -9.59 -0.28
N GLN A 56 10.48 -8.89 -0.99
CA GLN A 56 10.76 -7.67 -1.75
C GLN A 56 10.29 -6.40 -1.04
N ILE A 57 10.04 -6.46 0.29
CA ILE A 57 9.50 -5.32 1.07
C ILE A 57 10.36 -4.06 0.87
N TYR A 58 11.67 -4.15 1.09
CA TYR A 58 12.57 -3.00 0.93
C TYR A 58 12.52 -2.43 -0.48
N GLY A 59 12.63 -3.29 -1.49
CA GLY A 59 12.53 -2.88 -2.89
C GLY A 59 11.15 -2.37 -3.31
N TRP A 60 10.10 -2.52 -2.52
CA TRP A 60 8.81 -1.85 -2.76
C TRP A 60 8.70 -0.53 -2.01
N LEU A 61 9.27 -0.42 -0.79
CA LEU A 61 9.36 0.86 -0.07
C LEU A 61 10.20 1.88 -0.85
N GLU A 62 11.29 1.43 -1.47
CA GLU A 62 12.22 2.30 -2.19
C GLU A 62 11.70 2.76 -3.57
N LYS A 63 10.75 2.03 -4.17
CA LYS A 63 10.51 2.15 -5.61
C LYS A 63 9.54 3.25 -6.00
N ASP A 64 8.72 3.76 -5.09
CA ASP A 64 7.48 4.43 -5.51
C ASP A 64 7.10 5.71 -4.75
N ASP A 65 8.04 6.42 -4.09
CA ASP A 65 7.76 7.72 -3.42
C ASP A 65 6.49 7.63 -2.54
N VAL A 66 6.43 6.51 -1.83
CA VAL A 66 5.36 6.12 -0.91
C VAL A 66 5.90 6.16 0.50
N ASP A 67 5.04 6.53 1.44
CA ASP A 67 5.43 6.68 2.84
C ASP A 67 5.40 5.33 3.58
N ALA A 68 4.55 4.39 3.13
CA ALA A 68 4.43 3.06 3.71
C ALA A 68 3.90 2.03 2.71
N LEU A 69 4.03 0.75 3.08
CA LEU A 69 3.41 -0.37 2.37
C LEU A 69 2.22 -0.91 3.15
N VAL A 70 1.20 -1.36 2.43
CA VAL A 70 0.20 -2.27 2.95
C VAL A 70 0.40 -3.64 2.32
N ILE A 71 0.71 -4.64 3.14
CA ILE A 71 0.85 -6.03 2.70
C ILE A 71 -0.35 -6.85 3.14
N LYS A 72 -0.88 -7.68 2.25
CA LYS A 72 -2.03 -8.55 2.53
C LYS A 72 -1.76 -9.98 2.04
N ALA A 73 -1.61 -10.90 2.99
CA ALA A 73 -1.61 -12.33 2.71
C ALA A 73 -3.05 -12.85 2.52
N ASP A 74 -3.23 -13.93 1.76
CA ASP A 74 -4.55 -14.51 1.52
C ASP A 74 -5.22 -14.90 2.87
N ARG A 75 -6.44 -14.39 3.10
CA ARG A 75 -7.25 -14.59 4.32
C ARG A 75 -6.59 -14.11 5.62
N LYS A 76 -5.65 -13.17 5.52
CA LYS A 76 -5.06 -12.49 6.67
C LYS A 76 -5.48 -11.02 6.70
N GLU A 77 -5.44 -10.47 7.91
CA GLU A 77 -5.54 -9.04 8.15
C GLU A 77 -4.38 -8.32 7.44
N PRO A 78 -4.65 -7.21 6.73
CA PRO A 78 -3.59 -6.39 6.14
C PRO A 78 -2.67 -5.80 7.22
N LEU A 79 -1.38 -5.69 6.91
CA LEU A 79 -0.41 -5.03 7.78
C LEU A 79 0.12 -3.78 7.10
N VAL A 80 0.28 -2.71 7.88
CA VAL A 80 1.08 -1.55 7.47
C VAL A 80 2.54 -1.85 7.81
N VAL A 81 3.42 -1.66 6.83
CA VAL A 81 4.86 -1.85 6.96
C VAL A 81 5.54 -0.52 6.63
N LEU A 82 6.32 -0.02 7.59
CA LEU A 82 7.10 1.20 7.46
C LEU A 82 8.42 1.07 8.23
N PRO A 83 9.44 1.89 7.91
CA PRO A 83 10.67 1.95 8.69
C PRO A 83 10.40 2.32 10.15
N ILE A 84 11.23 1.79 11.06
CA ILE A 84 11.09 2.06 12.50
C ILE A 84 11.26 3.55 12.83
N SER A 85 12.10 4.27 12.07
CA SER A 85 12.28 5.71 12.21
C SER A 85 10.99 6.48 11.90
N THR A 86 10.33 6.15 10.79
CA THR A 86 9.04 6.73 10.41
C THR A 86 7.97 6.44 11.46
N PHE A 87 7.96 5.22 12.03
CA PHE A 87 7.01 4.88 13.10
C PHE A 87 7.25 5.72 14.35
N LYS A 88 8.53 5.90 14.71
CA LYS A 88 8.93 6.73 15.84
C LYS A 88 8.47 8.18 15.63
N GLU A 89 8.74 8.76 14.47
CA GLU A 89 8.32 10.13 14.12
C GLU A 89 6.80 10.33 14.25
N ILE A 90 6.01 9.38 13.74
CA ILE A 90 4.54 9.41 13.87
C ILE A 90 4.13 9.37 15.35
N LYS A 91 4.77 8.53 16.17
CA LYS A 91 4.39 8.36 17.58
C LYS A 91 4.88 9.48 18.51
N GLU A 92 5.94 10.19 18.15
CA GLU A 92 6.40 11.36 18.89
C GLU A 92 5.63 12.63 18.48
N GLY A 93 4.96 12.63 17.32
CA GLY A 93 4.14 13.73 16.83
C GLY A 93 2.65 13.67 17.21
N GLU A 94 2.18 12.60 17.88
CA GLU A 94 0.85 12.45 18.50
C GLU A 94 0.84 13.03 19.93
#